data_AF-A0A7S0H837-F1
#
_entry.id   AF-A0A7S0H837-F1
#
_cell.length_a   1.000
_cell.length_b   1.000
_cell.length_c   1.000
_cell.angle_alpha   90.00
_cell.angle_beta   90.00
_cell.angle_gamma   90.00
#
_symmetry.space_group_name_H-M   'P 1'
#
loop_
_entity.id
_entity.type
_entity.pdbx_description
1 polymer ?
#
loop_
_entity_poly.entity_id
_entity_poly.type
_entity_poly.pdbx_seq_one_letter_code
_entity_poly.pdbx_strand_id
1 'polypeptide(L)'
;MTVAALATRANSPTTIEGIGSWRVKECDRIEAMASELSKIGARVEVGSDWIRIHPVNAEVRKSIQSSSKTSNSVRISTYKDHRIAMSLAILSLGEEGIEMEIEDPGCVAKTFPEFFRELDRLTIRDAR
;
A
#
# COMPACT_ATOMS: atom_id res chain seq x y z
N MET A 1 -0.56 9.15 4.55
CA MET A 1 -0.54 7.69 4.32
C MET A 1 0.26 7.31 3.09
N THR A 2 0.13 8.00 1.94
CA THR A 2 0.98 7.75 0.76
C THR A 2 2.48 7.73 1.06
N VAL A 3 2.99 8.64 1.89
CA VAL A 3 4.40 8.61 2.36
C VAL A 3 4.75 7.31 3.08
N ALA A 4 3.85 6.77 3.91
CA ALA A 4 4.06 5.50 4.60
C ALA A 4 4.13 4.32 3.62
N ALA A 5 3.32 4.33 2.56
CA ALA A 5 3.41 3.34 1.50
C ALA A 5 4.76 3.45 0.75
N LEU A 6 5.13 4.66 0.32
CA LEU A 6 6.39 4.90 -0.40
C LEU A 6 7.65 4.59 0.42
N ALA A 7 7.58 4.64 1.75
CA ALA A 7 8.69 4.28 2.63
C ALA A 7 9.19 2.84 2.42
N THR A 8 8.35 1.94 1.88
CA THR A 8 8.77 0.59 1.50
C THR A 8 9.80 0.57 0.36
N ARG A 9 9.93 1.67 -0.40
CA ARG A 9 10.89 1.84 -1.50
C ARG A 9 11.99 2.86 -1.16
N ALA A 10 12.08 3.32 0.09
CA ALA A 10 13.11 4.25 0.52
C ALA A 10 14.47 3.57 0.69
N ASN A 11 15.54 4.35 0.89
CA ASN A 11 16.90 3.80 1.11
C ASN A 11 17.17 3.47 2.59
N SER A 12 16.32 3.95 3.50
CA SER A 12 16.47 3.76 4.95
C SER A 12 15.10 3.77 5.64
N PRO A 13 15.01 3.26 6.89
CA PRO A 13 13.76 3.27 7.65
C PRO A 13 13.19 4.68 7.81
N THR A 14 11.88 4.80 7.61
CA THR A 14 11.15 6.06 7.77
C THR A 14 10.23 5.95 8.98
N THR A 15 10.37 6.87 9.94
CA THR A 15 9.42 7.04 11.05
C THR A 15 8.52 8.25 10.77
N ILE A 16 7.22 8.06 10.94
CA ILE A 16 6.21 9.12 10.88
C ILE A 16 5.59 9.23 12.28
N GLU A 17 5.67 10.39 12.90
CA GLU A 17 5.25 10.67 14.28
C GLU A 17 4.15 11.73 14.33
N GLY A 18 3.53 11.91 15.51
CA GLY A 18 2.45 12.88 15.69
C GLY A 18 1.14 12.51 14.97
N ILE A 19 0.96 11.22 14.65
CA ILE A 19 -0.17 10.71 13.88
C ILE A 19 -1.22 9.99 14.75
N GLY A 20 -1.27 10.23 16.07
CA GLY A 20 -2.24 9.57 16.97
C GLY A 20 -3.70 9.71 16.51
N SER A 21 -4.06 10.82 15.85
CA SER A 21 -5.39 11.02 15.27
C SER A 21 -5.77 10.04 14.16
N TRP A 22 -4.82 9.29 13.58
CA TRP A 22 -5.05 8.26 12.56
C TRP A 22 -5.76 7.03 13.11
N ARG A 23 -5.64 6.76 14.41
CA ARG A 23 -6.27 5.60 15.05
C ARG A 23 -7.80 5.69 15.15
N VAL A 24 -8.34 6.91 15.06
CA VAL A 24 -9.78 7.21 15.23
C VAL A 24 -10.44 7.75 13.96
N LYS A 25 -9.94 7.33 12.78
CA LYS A 25 -10.51 7.70 11.48
C LYS A 25 -11.56 6.67 11.05
N GLU A 26 -11.78 6.53 9.75
CA GLU A 26 -12.69 5.49 9.23
C GLU A 26 -12.26 4.07 9.67
N CYS A 27 -10.98 3.87 9.92
CA CYS A 27 -10.41 2.72 10.63
C CYS A 27 -9.22 3.17 11.51
N ASP A 28 -8.61 2.23 12.25
CA ASP A 28 -7.26 2.46 12.78
C ASP A 28 -6.26 2.39 11.63
N ARG A 29 -5.94 3.57 11.07
CA ARG A 29 -5.06 3.70 9.91
C ARG A 29 -3.62 3.30 10.21
N ILE A 30 -3.18 3.33 11.46
CA ILE A 30 -1.82 2.90 11.82
C ILE A 30 -1.73 1.38 11.70
N GLU A 31 -2.66 0.67 12.33
CA GLU A 31 -2.73 -0.79 12.26
C GLU A 31 -3.03 -1.30 10.85
N ALA A 32 -3.92 -0.60 10.12
CA ALA A 32 -4.22 -0.94 8.73
C ALA A 32 -2.96 -0.81 7.85
N MET A 33 -2.23 0.31 7.93
CA MET A 33 -0.99 0.47 7.16
C MET A 33 0.05 -0.58 7.55
N ALA A 34 0.21 -0.89 8.85
CA ALA A 34 1.14 -1.92 9.29
C ALA A 34 0.78 -3.31 8.76
N SER A 35 -0.50 -3.66 8.84
CA SER A 35 -1.02 -4.95 8.35
C SER A 35 -0.82 -5.10 6.85
N GLU A 36 -1.22 -4.10 6.08
CA GLU A 36 -1.19 -4.18 4.61
C GLU A 36 0.23 -4.07 4.04
N LEU A 37 1.10 -3.25 4.64
CA LEU A 37 2.51 -3.19 4.21
C LEU A 37 3.29 -4.46 4.60
N SER A 38 2.90 -5.14 5.68
CA SER A 38 3.53 -6.42 6.04
C SER A 38 3.25 -7.51 5.00
N LYS A 39 2.09 -7.49 4.33
CA LYS A 39 1.75 -8.43 3.23
C LYS A 39 2.69 -8.31 2.03
N ILE A 40 3.30 -7.14 1.83
CA ILE A 40 4.30 -6.91 0.77
C ILE A 40 5.75 -7.08 1.28
N GLY A 41 5.92 -7.73 2.43
CA GLY A 41 7.23 -8.06 3.00
C GLY A 41 7.91 -6.91 3.75
N ALA A 42 7.22 -5.79 4.01
CA ALA A 42 7.79 -4.72 4.82
C ALA A 42 7.80 -5.10 6.30
N ARG A 43 8.93 -4.88 6.96
CA ARG A 43 8.96 -4.82 8.43
C ARG A 43 8.37 -3.47 8.85
N VAL A 44 7.32 -3.52 9.66
CA VAL A 44 6.67 -2.31 10.20
C VAL A 44 6.60 -2.41 11.72
N GLU A 45 6.92 -1.30 12.38
CA GLU A 45 6.78 -1.14 13.82
C GLU A 45 5.76 -0.02 14.06
N VAL A 46 4.90 -0.20 15.07
CA VAL A 46 3.84 0.76 15.40
C VAL A 46 3.93 1.15 16.88
N GLY A 47 3.61 2.41 17.16
CA GLY A 47 3.35 2.89 18.52
C GLY A 47 2.05 3.70 18.58
N SER A 48 1.75 4.29 19.73
CA SER A 48 0.48 5.00 19.97
C SER A 48 0.18 6.09 18.95
N ASP A 49 1.21 6.81 18.50
CA ASP A 49 1.11 7.99 17.65
C ASP A 49 2.20 8.04 16.57
N TRP A 50 2.82 6.90 16.28
CA TRP A 50 3.86 6.78 15.27
C TRP A 50 3.83 5.43 14.55
N ILE A 51 4.43 5.40 13.36
CA ILE A 51 4.70 4.20 12.56
C ILE A 51 6.10 4.29 11.97
N ARG A 52 6.85 3.18 12.01
CA ARG A 52 8.17 3.05 11.40
C ARG A 52 8.13 1.96 10.34
N ILE A 53 8.41 2.33 9.10
CA ILE A 53 8.44 1.42 7.95
C ILE A 53 9.89 1.23 7.53
N HIS A 54 10.33 -0.02 7.44
CA HIS A 54 11.63 -0.38 6.88
C HIS A 54 11.50 -0.66 5.38
N PRO A 55 12.48 -0.26 4.56
CA PRO A 55 12.48 -0.57 3.14
C PRO A 55 12.41 -2.06 2.85
N VAL A 56 11.74 -2.41 1.76
CA VAL A 56 11.73 -3.76 1.21
C VAL A 56 12.80 -3.82 0.12
N ASN A 57 13.71 -4.78 0.25
CA ASN A 57 14.74 -4.98 -0.78
C ASN A 57 14.11 -5.36 -2.13
N ALA A 58 14.81 -5.08 -3.23
CA ALA A 58 14.27 -5.32 -4.58
C ALA A 58 14.02 -6.81 -4.86
N GLU A 59 14.80 -7.71 -4.25
CA GLU A 59 14.68 -9.16 -4.42
C GLU A 59 13.39 -9.72 -3.82
N VAL A 60 13.00 -9.26 -2.62
CA VAL A 60 11.73 -9.63 -1.98
C VAL A 60 10.55 -9.08 -2.78
N ARG A 61 10.65 -7.86 -3.32
CA ARG A 61 9.61 -7.31 -4.19
C ARG A 61 9.43 -8.16 -5.46
N LYS A 62 10.52 -8.63 -6.06
CA LYS A 62 10.48 -9.56 -7.21
C LYS A 62 9.95 -10.95 -6.83
N SER A 63 10.24 -11.46 -5.63
CA SER A 63 9.76 -12.78 -5.20
C SER A 63 8.24 -12.81 -4.97
N ILE A 64 7.67 -11.69 -4.50
CA ILE A 64 6.23 -11.48 -4.41
C ILE A 64 5.59 -11.56 -5.81
N GLN A 65 6.24 -11.00 -6.83
CA GLN A 65 5.77 -11.03 -8.22
C GLN A 65 6.01 -12.38 -8.93
N SER A 66 7.00 -13.18 -8.50
CA SER A 66 7.48 -14.37 -9.21
C SER A 66 6.96 -15.71 -8.68
N SER A 67 6.15 -15.73 -7.61
CA SER A 67 5.66 -16.97 -6.97
C SER A 67 4.56 -17.66 -7.78
N SER A 68 4.94 -18.24 -8.92
CA SER A 68 4.09 -18.92 -9.89
C SER A 68 3.22 -20.05 -9.31
N LYS A 69 1.95 -19.76 -8.99
CA LYS A 69 0.77 -20.62 -9.25
C LYS A 69 -0.51 -19.91 -8.81
N THR A 70 -1.20 -19.33 -9.80
CA THR A 70 -2.58 -18.84 -9.72
C THR A 70 -2.78 -17.57 -8.87
N SER A 71 -2.57 -16.41 -9.51
CA SER A 71 -2.79 -15.03 -9.01
C SER A 71 -1.71 -14.49 -8.06
N ASN A 72 -0.64 -13.88 -8.62
CA ASN A 72 0.45 -13.22 -7.87
C ASN A 72 0.07 -11.82 -7.36
N SER A 73 -1.22 -11.58 -7.13
CA SER A 73 -1.73 -10.31 -6.63
C SER A 73 -1.75 -10.30 -5.11
N VAL A 74 -1.19 -9.26 -4.50
CA VAL A 74 -1.34 -9.04 -3.05
C VAL A 74 -2.72 -8.48 -2.77
N ARG A 75 -3.52 -9.21 -1.99
CA ARG A 75 -4.85 -8.74 -1.59
C ARG A 75 -4.76 -7.67 -0.50
N ILE A 76 -5.30 -6.50 -0.80
CA ILE A 76 -5.29 -5.34 0.09
C ILE A 76 -6.68 -5.10 0.65
N SER A 77 -6.79 -5.10 1.98
CA SER A 77 -8.02 -4.71 2.68
C SER A 77 -8.07 -3.19 2.85
N THR A 78 -9.20 -2.59 2.49
CA THR A 78 -9.36 -1.12 2.53
C THR A 78 -9.96 -0.62 3.83
N TYR A 79 -10.59 -1.50 4.61
CA TYR A 79 -11.27 -1.15 5.86
C TYR A 79 -12.34 -0.06 5.68
N LYS A 80 -12.96 0.01 4.49
CA LYS A 80 -13.88 1.08 4.07
C LYS A 80 -13.25 2.48 4.08
N ASP A 81 -11.92 2.55 4.06
CA ASP A 81 -11.14 3.77 4.11
C ASP A 81 -10.52 4.08 2.73
N HIS A 82 -11.14 5.02 2.02
CA HIS A 82 -10.67 5.53 0.74
C HIS A 82 -9.18 5.91 0.73
N ARG A 83 -8.64 6.44 1.83
CA ARG A 83 -7.25 6.87 1.87
C ARG A 83 -6.30 5.69 2.01
N ILE A 84 -6.70 4.59 2.67
CA ILE A 84 -5.92 3.34 2.70
C ILE A 84 -5.87 2.76 1.28
N ALA A 85 -7.03 2.63 0.64
CA ALA A 85 -7.16 2.13 -0.74
C ALA A 85 -6.26 2.91 -1.71
N MET A 86 -6.41 4.24 -1.74
CA MET A 86 -5.63 5.09 -2.65
C MET A 86 -4.12 5.09 -2.32
N SER A 87 -3.75 5.12 -1.04
CA SER A 87 -2.33 5.20 -0.65
C SER A 87 -1.56 3.94 -1.02
N LEU A 88 -2.16 2.77 -0.83
CA LEU A 88 -1.53 1.48 -1.12
C LEU A 88 -1.52 1.19 -2.62
N ALA A 89 -2.58 1.55 -3.35
CA ALA A 89 -2.67 1.30 -4.78
C ALA A 89 -1.53 1.97 -5.59
N ILE A 90 -0.96 3.07 -5.11
CA ILE A 90 0.22 3.72 -5.74
C ILE A 90 1.44 2.80 -5.82
N LEU A 91 1.53 1.77 -4.97
CA LEU A 91 2.63 0.79 -5.03
C LEU A 91 2.55 -0.14 -6.25
N SER A 92 1.45 -0.11 -7.00
CA SER A 92 1.35 -0.80 -8.31
C SER A 92 2.10 -0.08 -9.44
N LEU A 93 2.55 1.16 -9.22
CA LEU A 93 3.19 1.97 -10.25
C LEU A 93 4.70 1.72 -10.40
N GLY A 94 5.18 1.91 -11.63
CA GLY A 94 6.59 1.78 -12.02
C GLY A 94 7.01 0.35 -12.40
N GLU A 95 8.25 0.20 -12.87
CA GLU A 95 8.78 -1.08 -13.37
C GLU A 95 8.77 -2.21 -12.32
N GLU A 96 8.90 -1.86 -11.04
CA GLU A 96 8.83 -2.81 -9.92
C GLU A 96 7.49 -2.71 -9.18
N GLY A 97 6.43 -2.32 -9.88
CA GLY A 97 5.08 -2.22 -9.33
C GLY A 97 4.55 -3.56 -8.82
N ILE A 98 3.83 -3.55 -7.71
CA ILE A 98 3.23 -4.76 -7.13
C ILE A 98 1.81 -4.91 -7.66
N GLU A 99 1.48 -6.07 -8.22
CA GLU A 99 0.10 -6.39 -8.61
C GLU A 99 -0.75 -6.54 -7.36
N MET A 100 -1.89 -5.83 -7.30
CA MET A 100 -2.72 -5.76 -6.11
C MET A 100 -4.18 -6.04 -6.41
N GLU A 101 -4.82 -6.84 -5.56
CA GLU A 101 -6.27 -7.02 -5.53
C GLU A 101 -6.84 -6.15 -4.40
N ILE A 102 -7.41 -4.99 -4.74
CA ILE A 102 -7.98 -4.06 -3.74
C ILE A 102 -9.40 -4.50 -3.38
N GLU A 103 -9.66 -4.76 -2.10
CA GLU A 103 -10.99 -5.07 -1.57
C GLU A 103 -11.88 -3.81 -1.50
N ASP A 104 -13.11 -3.90 -2.00
CA ASP A 104 -14.05 -2.76 -2.05
C ASP A 104 -13.42 -1.48 -2.67
N PRO A 105 -12.98 -1.53 -3.94
CA PRO A 105 -12.38 -0.36 -4.60
C PRO A 105 -13.36 0.82 -4.71
N GLY A 106 -14.67 0.58 -4.59
CA GLY A 106 -15.70 1.62 -4.61
C GLY A 106 -15.60 2.62 -3.44
N CYS A 107 -14.92 2.28 -2.35
CA CYS A 107 -14.76 3.18 -1.19
C CYS A 107 -14.10 4.51 -1.56
N VAL A 108 -13.30 4.58 -2.63
CA VAL A 108 -12.64 5.80 -3.11
C VAL A 108 -13.60 6.88 -3.61
N ALA A 109 -14.83 6.51 -4.00
CA ALA A 109 -15.83 7.43 -4.53
C ALA A 109 -16.23 8.54 -3.55
N LYS A 110 -15.95 8.38 -2.26
CA LYS A 110 -16.12 9.42 -1.24
C LYS A 110 -15.33 10.70 -1.56
N THR A 111 -14.16 10.57 -2.19
CA THR A 111 -13.27 11.70 -2.48
C THR A 111 -12.77 11.76 -3.91
N PHE A 112 -12.62 10.62 -4.57
CA PHE A 112 -12.09 10.55 -5.93
C PHE A 112 -12.69 9.34 -6.68
N PRO A 113 -13.91 9.46 -7.21
CA PRO A 113 -14.61 8.37 -7.93
C PRO A 113 -13.81 7.75 -9.07
N GLU A 114 -13.04 8.57 -9.79
CA GLU A 114 -12.28 8.12 -10.96
C GLU A 114 -10.87 7.63 -10.63
N PHE A 115 -10.52 7.48 -9.35
CA PHE A 115 -9.15 7.20 -8.92
C PHE A 115 -8.53 5.99 -9.64
N PHE A 116 -9.18 4.83 -9.64
CA PHE A 116 -8.64 3.62 -10.26
C PHE A 116 -8.59 3.72 -11.78
N ARG A 117 -9.49 4.50 -12.41
CA ARG A 117 -9.45 4.78 -13.84
C ARG A 117 -8.22 5.62 -14.20
N GLU A 118 -7.92 6.65 -13.40
CA GLU A 118 -6.72 7.47 -13.61
C GLU A 118 -5.43 6.71 -13.26
N LEU A 119 -5.45 5.86 -12.23
CA LEU A 119 -4.33 5.00 -11.88
C LEU A 119 -4.00 4.03 -13.03
N ASP A 120 -5.01 3.41 -13.64
CA ASP A 120 -4.82 2.47 -14.75
C ASP A 120 -4.14 3.09 -15.96
N ARG A 121 -4.39 4.39 -16.23
CA ARG A 121 -3.71 5.13 -17.29
C ARG A 121 -2.21 5.33 -17.06
N LEU A 122 -1.76 5.22 -15.81
CA LEU A 122 -0.36 5.41 -15.41
C LEU A 122 0.38 4.09 -15.22
N THR A 123 -0.35 2.97 -15.13
CA THR A 123 0.25 1.64 -14.96
C THR A 123 0.92 1.20 -16.24
N ILE A 124 2.22 0.92 -16.18
CA ILE A 124 2.95 0.31 -17.30
C ILE A 124 2.51 -1.16 -17.35
N ARG A 125 1.62 -1.48 -18.29
CA ARG A 125 1.34 -2.86 -18.65
C ARG A 125 2.26 -3.19 -19.81
N ASP A 126 3.34 -3.92 -19.56
CA ASP A 126 4.11 -4.51 -20.65
C ASP A 126 3.11 -5.26 -21.55
N ALA A 127 3.11 -4.91 -22.84
CA ALA A 127 2.32 -5.59 -23.85
C ALA A 127 2.77 -7.06 -23.90
N ARG A 128 2.11 -7.91 -23.10
CA ARG A 128 2.21 -9.36 -23.21
C ARG A 128 1.27 -9.86 -24.30
#